data_AF-A0A956IV86-F1
#
_entry.id   AF-A0A956IV86-F1
#
_cell.length_a   1.000
_cell.length_b   1.000
_cell.length_c   1.000
_cell.angle_alpha   90.00
_cell.angle_beta   90.00
_cell.angle_gamma   90.00
#
_symmetry.space_group_name_H-M   'P 1'
#
loop_
_entity.id
_entity.type
_entity.pdbx_description
1 polymer ?
#
loop_
_entity_poly.entity_id
_entity_poly.type
_entity_poly.pdbx_seq_one_letter_code
_entity_poly.pdbx_strand_id
1 'polypeptide(L)'
;KVQLPKAKTQEPATEQNAVVVKISEDGQIEIDRVVVDDRELELRLCRSQEGSEEGVTINIKADKNTRHERLVQVMDLARTCGIKKMGILSKS
;
A
#
# COMPACT_ATOMS: atom_id res chain seq x y z
N LYS A 1 -3.39 5.36 -19.61
CA LYS A 1 -4.35 6.05 -18.72
C LYS A 1 -4.42 5.27 -17.41
N VAL A 2 -3.81 5.77 -16.34
CA VAL A 2 -3.98 5.19 -14.99
C VAL A 2 -5.26 5.78 -14.39
N GLN A 3 -6.29 4.96 -14.20
CA GLN A 3 -7.48 5.37 -13.46
C GLN A 3 -7.18 5.16 -11.97
N LEU A 4 -6.84 6.22 -11.25
CA LEU A 4 -6.77 6.17 -9.79
C LEU A 4 -8.21 6.29 -9.25
N PRO A 5 -8.75 5.26 -8.57
CA PRO A 5 -10.03 5.39 -7.90
C PRO A 5 -9.88 6.41 -6.76
N LYS A 6 -10.82 7.36 -6.68
CA LYS A 6 -10.91 8.29 -5.56
C LYS A 6 -11.12 7.48 -4.27
N ALA A 7 -10.20 7.62 -3.32
CA ALA A 7 -10.28 6.98 -2.01
C ALA A 7 -11.58 7.43 -1.31
N LYS A 8 -12.60 6.56 -1.31
CA LYS A 8 -13.74 6.72 -0.42
C LYS A 8 -13.26 6.26 0.95
N THR A 9 -13.12 7.22 1.87
CA THR A 9 -13.19 6.95 3.31
C THR A 9 -14.51 6.21 3.57
N GLN A 10 -14.46 4.89 3.63
CA GLN A 10 -15.57 4.05 4.05
C GLN A 10 -15.14 3.32 5.31
N GLU A 11 -16.07 3.33 6.25
CA GLU A 11 -16.12 2.64 7.54
C GLU A 11 -15.52 1.23 7.51
N PRO A 12 -15.09 0.68 8.68
CA PRO A 12 -14.28 -0.53 8.79
C PRO A 12 -15.03 -1.77 8.28
N ALA A 13 -15.05 -1.93 6.96
CA ALA A 13 -15.42 -3.14 6.30
C ALA A 13 -14.25 -4.10 6.48
N THR A 14 -14.28 -4.84 7.58
CA THR A 14 -13.73 -6.21 7.69
C THR A 14 -12.48 -6.41 6.83
N GLU A 15 -11.39 -5.73 7.20
CA GLU A 15 -10.08 -5.68 6.50
C GLU A 15 -9.31 -7.00 6.59
N GLN A 16 -9.93 -8.16 6.33
CA GLN A 16 -9.19 -9.44 6.39
C GLN A 16 -8.14 -9.55 5.27
N ASN A 17 -8.29 -8.78 4.18
CA ASN A 17 -7.40 -8.80 3.01
C ASN A 17 -6.87 -7.40 2.64
N ALA A 18 -6.67 -6.52 3.62
CA ALA A 18 -6.09 -5.20 3.39
C ALA A 18 -4.71 -5.07 4.04
N VAL A 19 -3.70 -4.63 3.27
CA VAL A 19 -2.36 -4.33 3.79
C VAL A 19 -2.20 -2.82 3.85
N VAL A 20 -1.88 -2.32 5.04
CA VAL A 20 -1.62 -0.90 5.26
C VAL A 20 -0.12 -0.66 5.15
N VAL A 21 0.27 0.12 4.15
CA VAL A 21 1.66 0.54 3.92
C VAL A 21 1.77 2.00 4.30
N LYS A 22 2.57 2.34 5.30
CA LYS A 22 2.84 3.73 5.67
C LYS A 22 4.17 4.17 5.08
N ILE A 23 4.20 5.37 4.52
CA ILE A 23 5.42 6.00 4.02
C ILE A 23 5.64 7.27 4.85
N SER A 24 6.77 7.32 5.55
CA SER A 24 7.20 8.49 6.33
C SER A 24 7.77 9.58 5.43
N GLU A 25 7.92 10.80 5.97
CA GLU A 25 8.46 11.96 5.24
C GLU A 25 9.88 11.72 4.69
N ASP A 26 10.69 10.96 5.43
CA ASP A 26 12.04 10.56 5.04
C ASP A 26 12.09 9.40 4.03
N GLY A 27 10.94 8.81 3.70
CA GLY A 27 10.80 7.72 2.74
C GLY A 27 10.89 6.31 3.35
N GLN A 28 11.03 6.20 4.68
CA GLN A 28 10.87 4.94 5.40
C GLN A 28 9.48 4.33 5.16
N ILE A 29 9.47 3.00 5.02
CA ILE A 29 8.24 2.24 4.86
C ILE A 29 7.98 1.45 6.12
N GLU A 30 6.72 1.47 6.56
CA GLU A 30 6.26 0.75 7.73
C GLU A 30 5.03 -0.08 7.37
N ILE A 31 5.07 -1.37 7.71
CA ILE A 31 3.93 -2.30 7.64
C ILE A 31 3.73 -2.90 9.04
N ASP A 32 2.51 -2.86 9.56
CA ASP A 32 2.18 -3.36 10.91
C ASP A 32 3.08 -2.80 12.02
N ARG A 33 3.45 -1.51 11.91
CA ARG A 33 4.38 -0.79 12.82
C ARG A 33 5.82 -1.30 12.79
N VAL A 34 6.18 -2.10 11.79
CA VAL A 34 7.55 -2.56 11.55
C VAL A 34 8.11 -1.82 10.35
N VAL A 35 9.26 -1.17 10.54
CA VAL A 35 10.01 -0.56 9.44
C VAL A 35 10.60 -1.65 8.57
N VAL A 36 10.33 -1.60 7.28
CA VAL A 36 10.74 -2.60 6.29
C VAL A 36 11.53 -1.94 5.16
N ASP A 37 12.47 -2.67 4.60
CA ASP A 37 13.12 -2.30 3.34
C ASP A 37 12.27 -2.74 2.13
N ASP A 38 12.73 -2.38 0.93
CA ASP A 38 12.02 -2.65 -0.33
C ASP A 38 11.82 -4.14 -0.62
N ARG A 39 12.80 -4.98 -0.26
CA ARG A 39 12.73 -6.42 -0.47
C ARG A 39 11.73 -7.03 0.49
N GLU A 40 11.74 -6.62 1.76
CA GLU A 40 10.77 -7.10 2.73
C GLU A 40 9.35 -6.60 2.41
N LEU A 41 9.19 -5.37 1.93
CA LEU A 41 7.94 -4.85 1.40
C LEU A 41 7.40 -5.76 0.28
N GLU A 42 8.19 -6.02 -0.77
CA GLU A 42 7.78 -6.88 -1.88
C GLU A 42 7.37 -8.27 -1.39
N LEU A 43 8.19 -8.91 -0.55
CA LEU A 43 7.90 -10.23 0.00
C LEU A 43 6.58 -10.26 0.77
N ARG A 44 6.29 -9.23 1.59
CA ARG A 44 5.04 -9.14 2.34
C ARG A 44 3.85 -8.95 1.40
N LEU A 45 3.96 -8.05 0.42
CA LEU A 45 2.90 -7.78 -0.56
C LEU A 45 2.55 -9.03 -1.38
N CYS A 46 3.57 -9.70 -1.93
CA CYS A 46 3.39 -10.90 -2.73
C CYS A 46 2.79 -12.04 -1.89
N ARG A 47 3.30 -12.29 -0.68
CA ARG A 47 2.75 -13.31 0.21
C ARG A 47 1.29 -13.03 0.59
N SER A 48 0.94 -11.77 0.85
CA SER A 48 -0.45 -11.41 1.11
C SER A 48 -1.35 -11.71 -0.08
N GLN A 49 -0.89 -11.39 -1.31
CA GLN A 49 -1.66 -11.65 -2.53
C GLN A 49 -1.79 -13.14 -2.84
N GLU A 50 -0.73 -13.92 -2.65
CA GLU A 50 -0.75 -15.39 -2.82
C GLU A 50 -1.66 -16.08 -1.79
N GLY A 51 -1.74 -15.54 -0.58
CA GLY A 51 -2.60 -16.07 0.49
C GLY A 51 -4.07 -15.68 0.38
N SER A 52 -4.47 -14.87 -0.62
CA SER A 52 -5.82 -14.33 -0.74
C SER A 52 -6.43 -14.61 -2.12
N GLU A 53 -7.37 -15.55 -2.18
CA GLU A 53 -8.09 -15.90 -3.42
C GLU A 53 -8.95 -14.75 -3.96
N GLU A 54 -9.50 -13.91 -3.06
CA GLU A 54 -10.33 -12.74 -3.41
C GLU A 54 -9.49 -11.50 -3.81
N GLY A 55 -8.18 -11.58 -3.59
CA GLY A 55 -7.21 -10.53 -3.86
C GLY A 55 -7.10 -9.48 -2.74
N VAL A 56 -5.90 -8.93 -2.62
CA VAL A 56 -5.55 -7.96 -1.58
C VAL A 56 -5.84 -6.54 -2.02
N THR A 57 -6.15 -5.67 -1.06
CA THR A 57 -6.18 -4.23 -1.25
C THR A 57 -5.03 -3.57 -0.49
N ILE A 58 -4.25 -2.72 -1.16
CA ILE A 58 -3.21 -1.93 -0.48
C ILE A 58 -3.76 -0.55 -0.11
N ASN A 59 -3.63 -0.19 1.16
CA ASN A 59 -3.93 1.14 1.67
C ASN A 59 -2.62 1.87 1.99
N ILE A 60 -2.22 2.81 1.14
CA ILE A 60 -0.98 3.57 1.31
C ILE A 60 -1.26 4.82 2.12
N LYS A 61 -0.73 4.90 3.34
CA LYS A 61 -0.75 6.09 4.18
C LYS A 61 0.50 6.92 3.90
N ALA A 62 0.34 8.07 3.29
CA ALA A 62 1.44 8.97 2.97
C ALA A 62 1.13 10.39 3.49
N ASP A 63 2.10 11.02 4.14
CA ASP A 63 2.01 12.42 4.52
C ASP A 63 2.18 13.34 3.29
N LYS A 64 1.70 14.59 3.35
CA LYS A 64 1.74 15.55 2.22
C LYS A 64 3.15 15.78 1.66
N ASN A 65 4.16 15.67 2.52
CA ASN A 65 5.57 15.86 2.17
C ASN A 65 6.26 14.57 1.71
N THR A 66 5.54 13.45 1.66
CA THR A 66 6.08 12.18 1.17
C THR A 66 6.56 12.35 -0.26
N ARG A 67 7.80 11.91 -0.53
CA ARG A 67 8.36 11.93 -1.87
C ARG A 67 7.47 11.16 -2.83
N HIS A 68 6.99 11.83 -3.87
CA HIS A 68 6.13 11.23 -4.89
C HIS A 68 6.75 9.97 -5.50
N GLU A 69 8.07 9.98 -5.71
CA GLU A 69 8.86 8.84 -6.19
C GLU A 69 8.66 7.59 -5.31
N ARG A 70 8.64 7.76 -3.98
CA ARG A 70 8.48 6.66 -3.03
C ARG A 70 7.10 6.04 -3.13
N LEU A 71 6.07 6.87 -3.26
CA LEU A 71 4.70 6.41 -3.47
C LEU A 71 4.58 5.57 -4.75
N VAL A 72 5.16 6.07 -5.85
CA VAL A 72 5.16 5.35 -7.13
C VAL A 72 5.90 4.01 -7.01
N GLN A 73 7.04 3.97 -6.32
CA GLN A 73 7.78 2.73 -6.11
C GLN A 73 6.95 1.68 -5.36
N VAL A 74 6.25 2.06 -4.29
CA VAL A 74 5.35 1.13 -3.55
C VAL A 74 4.24 0.61 -4.44
N MET A 75 3.63 1.49 -5.26
CA MET A 75 2.58 1.10 -6.19
C MET A 75 3.09 0.15 -7.28
N ASP A 76 4.34 0.32 -7.73
CA ASP A 76 4.95 -0.56 -8.73
C ASP A 76 5.22 -1.95 -8.14
N LEU A 77 5.81 -2.03 -6.95
CA LEU A 77 6.03 -3.28 -6.22
C LEU A 77 4.72 -4.03 -5.92
N ALA A 78 3.65 -3.31 -5.55
CA ALA A 78 2.34 -3.95 -5.37
C ALA A 78 1.81 -4.56 -6.69
N ARG A 79 2.06 -3.91 -7.83
CA ARG A 79 1.64 -4.40 -9.15
C ARG A 79 2.44 -5.61 -9.60
N THR A 80 3.74 -5.67 -9.34
CA THR A 80 4.56 -6.85 -9.68
C THR A 80 4.06 -8.10 -8.94
N CYS A 81 3.57 -7.93 -7.71
CA CYS A 81 2.91 -8.97 -6.95
C CYS A 81 1.48 -9.32 -7.42
N GLY A 82 0.93 -8.65 -8.43
CA GLY A 82 -0.41 -8.92 -8.97
C GLY A 82 -1.55 -8.20 -8.25
N ILE A 83 -1.24 -7.26 -7.35
CA ILE A 83 -2.25 -6.53 -6.59
C ILE A 83 -2.88 -5.44 -7.45
N LYS A 84 -4.21 -5.51 -7.60
CA LYS A 84 -4.97 -4.62 -8.50
C LYS A 84 -5.69 -3.48 -7.76
N LYS A 85 -6.03 -3.69 -6.49
CA LYS A 85 -6.79 -2.74 -5.68
C LYS A 85 -5.82 -1.95 -4.80
N MET A 86 -5.78 -0.63 -4.99
CA MET A 86 -4.92 0.25 -4.21
C MET A 86 -5.67 1.55 -3.89
N GLY A 87 -5.54 2.02 -2.65
CA GLY A 87 -6.04 3.30 -2.17
C GLY A 87 -4.91 4.12 -1.54
N ILE A 88 -4.96 5.44 -1.71
CA ILE A 88 -4.02 6.36 -1.06
C ILE A 88 -4.79 7.17 -0.02
N LEU A 89 -4.28 7.15 1.21
CA LEU A 89 -4.80 7.85 2.36
C LEU A 89 -3.80 8.95 2.73
N SER A 90 -4.13 10.19 2.38
CA SER A 90 -3.37 11.36 2.84
C SER A 90 -3.99 11.87 4.14
N LYS A 91 -3.16 12.15 5.16
CA LYS A 91 -3.57 13.07 6.22
C LYS A 91 -3.36 14.51 5.74
N SER A 92 -4.35 15.36 6.03
CA SER A 92 -4.35 16.80 5.71
C SER A 92 -3.65 17.60 6.79
#